data_AF-A0AB37QM37-F1
#
_entry.id   AF-A0AB37QM37-F1
#
_cell.length_a   1.000
_cell.length_b   1.000
_cell.length_c   1.000
_cell.angle_alpha   90.00
_cell.angle_beta   90.00
_cell.angle_gamma   90.00
#
_symmetry.space_group_name_H-M   'P 1'
#
loop_
_entity.id
_entity.type
_entity.pdbx_description
1 polymer ?
#
loop_
_entity_poly.entity_id
_entity_poly.type
_entity_poly.pdbx_seq_one_letter_code
_entity_poly.pdbx_strand_id
1 'polypeptide(L)'
;MKPMKALTTREVYQQLRDAAMGTREMQRVGHTSDTGLHQVTIDGWLLTLEMIESSLSHCRYSRCPDGREGSFESWLRTDPVSLLSAWEQAQIERLLSGAVA
;
A
#
# COMPACT_ATOMS: atom_id res chain seq x y z
N MET A 1 -1.15 -7.75 27.71
CA MET A 1 -1.32 -7.79 26.24
C MET A 1 -0.10 -8.45 25.62
N LYS A 2 -0.26 -9.39 24.68
CA LYS A 2 0.88 -9.84 23.85
C LYS A 2 1.33 -8.62 23.03
N PRO A 3 2.63 -8.34 22.88
CA PRO A 3 3.06 -7.34 21.91
C PRO A 3 2.60 -7.83 20.54
N MET A 4 1.59 -7.16 19.99
CA MET A 4 1.16 -7.38 18.61
C MET A 4 2.35 -6.98 17.75
N LYS A 5 2.99 -7.96 17.10
CA LYS A 5 4.09 -7.66 16.20
C LYS A 5 3.58 -6.74 15.11
N ALA A 6 4.32 -5.65 14.88
CA ALA A 6 4.06 -4.76 13.76
C ALA A 6 4.03 -5.57 12.45
N LEU A 7 3.23 -5.10 11.49
CA LEU A 7 3.20 -5.69 10.17
C LEU A 7 4.60 -5.64 9.56
N THR A 8 5.01 -6.74 8.94
CA THR A 8 6.28 -6.80 8.23
C THR A 8 6.16 -6.18 6.84
N THR A 9 7.28 -5.68 6.31
CA THR A 9 7.37 -5.19 4.93
C THR A 9 6.83 -6.21 3.92
N ARG A 10 7.11 -7.50 4.15
CA ARG A 10 6.70 -8.60 3.26
C ARG A 10 5.19 -8.86 3.28
N GLU A 11 4.53 -8.69 4.42
CA GLU A 11 3.07 -8.83 4.51
C GLU A 11 2.37 -7.74 3.69
N VAL A 12 2.84 -6.50 3.81
CA VAL A 12 2.28 -5.36 3.06
C VAL A 12 2.58 -5.48 1.56
N TYR A 13 3.81 -5.82 1.18
CA TYR A 13 4.20 -6.07 -0.20
C TYR A 13 3.31 -7.13 -0.87
N GLN A 14 2.98 -8.22 -0.18
CA GLN A 14 2.10 -9.26 -0.73
C GLN A 14 0.70 -8.71 -1.08
N GLN A 15 0.14 -7.81 -0.25
CA GLN A 15 -1.16 -7.20 -0.56
C GLN A 15 -1.08 -6.30 -1.80
N LEU A 16 -0.01 -5.52 -1.92
CA LEU A 16 0.23 -4.68 -3.10
C LEU A 16 0.44 -5.52 -4.36
N ARG A 17 1.22 -6.59 -4.27
CA ARG A 17 1.41 -7.51 -5.39
C ARG A 17 0.10 -8.16 -5.82
N ASP A 18 -0.69 -8.66 -4.88
CA ASP A 18 -1.99 -9.27 -5.19
C ASP A 18 -2.95 -8.28 -5.86
N ALA A 19 -2.97 -7.04 -5.39
CA ALA A 19 -3.72 -5.96 -6.04
C ALA A 19 -3.20 -5.66 -7.46
N ALA A 20 -1.89 -5.61 -7.66
CA ALA A 20 -1.27 -5.40 -8.96
C ALA A 20 -1.56 -6.53 -9.96
N MET A 21 -1.60 -7.78 -9.50
CA MET A 21 -1.99 -8.95 -10.29
C MET A 21 -3.49 -9.05 -10.53
N GLY A 22 -4.31 -8.22 -9.86
CA GLY A 22 -5.77 -8.30 -9.90
C GLY A 22 -6.37 -9.49 -9.15
N THR A 23 -5.61 -10.15 -8.27
CA THR A 23 -6.11 -11.25 -7.42
C THR A 23 -6.85 -10.72 -6.19
N ARG A 24 -6.57 -9.49 -5.77
CA ARG A 24 -7.32 -8.76 -4.75
C ARG A 24 -7.80 -7.43 -5.32
N GLU A 25 -9.04 -7.06 -5.01
CA GLU A 25 -9.57 -5.76 -5.41
C GLU A 25 -8.97 -4.66 -4.54
N MET A 26 -8.47 -3.60 -5.18
CA MET A 26 -8.02 -2.38 -4.51
C MET A 26 -9.04 -1.26 -4.72
N GLN A 27 -9.53 -0.71 -3.62
CA GLN A 27 -10.53 0.35 -3.59
C GLN A 27 -9.92 1.60 -2.93
N ARG A 28 -10.27 2.81 -3.39
CA ARG A 28 -9.85 4.05 -2.71
C ARG A 28 -10.84 4.41 -1.62
N VAL A 29 -10.33 4.78 -0.45
CA VAL A 29 -11.16 4.98 0.76
C VAL A 29 -11.52 6.45 0.98
N GLY A 30 -10.98 7.39 0.21
CA GLY A 30 -11.28 8.80 0.38
C GLY A 30 -10.50 9.73 -0.53
N HIS A 31 -10.58 11.03 -0.23
CA HIS A 31 -9.95 12.10 -1.00
C HIS A 31 -8.42 11.96 -0.93
N THR A 32 -7.77 11.96 -2.09
CA THR A 32 -6.33 12.18 -2.20
C THR A 32 -5.99 13.47 -1.47
N SER A 33 -5.07 13.42 -0.51
CA SER A 33 -4.56 14.64 0.10
C SER A 33 -3.82 15.44 -0.97
N ASP A 34 -3.87 16.77 -0.90
CA ASP A 34 -3.12 17.68 -1.80
C ASP A 34 -1.60 17.37 -1.82
N THR A 35 -1.13 16.64 -0.81
CA THR A 35 0.25 16.16 -0.64
C THR A 35 0.59 14.85 -1.39
N GLY A 36 -0.27 14.34 -2.28
CA GLY A 36 -0.02 13.10 -3.03
C GLY A 36 -0.16 11.80 -2.21
N LEU A 37 -0.88 11.85 -1.09
CA LEU A 37 -1.19 10.66 -0.29
C LEU A 37 -2.54 10.07 -0.69
N HIS A 38 -2.54 8.77 -0.94
CA HIS A 38 -3.70 7.98 -1.36
C HIS A 38 -3.99 6.89 -0.33
N GLN A 39 -5.21 6.91 0.20
CA GLN A 39 -5.68 5.88 1.11
C GLN A 39 -6.48 4.84 0.34
N VAL A 40 -6.05 3.58 0.44
CA VAL A 40 -6.66 2.45 -0.28
C VAL A 40 -6.99 1.31 0.67
N THR A 41 -8.00 0.52 0.31
CA THR A 41 -8.30 -0.76 0.93
C THR A 41 -8.06 -1.91 -0.02
N ILE A 42 -7.49 -2.99 0.50
CA ILE A 42 -7.25 -4.23 -0.24
C ILE A 42 -7.71 -5.39 0.65
N ASP A 43 -8.84 -6.04 0.33
CA ASP A 43 -9.35 -7.20 1.08
C ASP A 43 -9.38 -6.98 2.62
N GLY A 44 -9.92 -5.83 3.03
CA GLY A 44 -10.00 -5.40 4.45
C GLY A 44 -8.71 -4.81 5.04
N TRP A 45 -7.60 -4.82 4.31
CA TRP A 45 -6.40 -4.06 4.67
C TRP A 45 -6.61 -2.59 4.36
N LEU A 46 -6.03 -1.70 5.16
CA LEU A 46 -6.00 -0.27 4.92
C LEU A 46 -4.55 0.18 4.71
N LEU A 47 -4.24 0.77 3.57
CA LEU A 47 -2.90 1.23 3.23
C LEU A 47 -2.93 2.73 2.89
N THR A 48 -1.87 3.43 3.27
CA THR A 48 -1.60 4.81 2.87
C THR A 48 -0.37 4.80 1.97
N LEU A 49 -0.58 5.13 0.71
CA LEU A 49 0.43 5.16 -0.34
C LEU A 49 0.77 6.59 -0.70
N GLU A 50 2.05 6.87 -0.92
CA GLU A 50 2.54 8.18 -1.35
C GLU A 50 2.96 8.13 -2.81
N MET A 51 2.40 9.03 -3.60
CA MET A 51 2.81 9.28 -4.97
C MET A 51 3.55 10.62 -5.06
N ILE A 52 4.72 10.59 -5.69
CA ILE A 52 5.53 11.77 -5.98
C ILE A 52 5.64 11.86 -7.50
N GLU A 53 5.29 13.01 -8.08
CA GLU A 53 5.32 13.22 -9.54
C GLU A 53 4.54 12.16 -10.34
N SER A 54 3.45 11.62 -9.77
CA SER A 54 2.62 10.53 -10.34
C SER A 54 3.24 9.13 -10.28
N SER A 55 4.35 8.94 -9.56
CA SER A 55 4.95 7.63 -9.31
C SER A 55 4.79 7.20 -7.86
N LEU A 56 4.41 5.95 -7.64
CA LEU A 56 4.30 5.33 -6.32
C LEU A 56 5.69 5.24 -5.71
N SER A 57 5.91 6.00 -4.64
CA SER A 57 7.22 6.14 -4.03
C SER A 57 7.34 5.38 -2.72
N HIS A 58 6.34 5.51 -1.84
CA HIS A 58 6.41 4.97 -0.49
C HIS A 58 5.07 4.44 0.00
N CYS A 59 5.13 3.43 0.86
CA CYS A 59 4.03 3.12 1.75
C CYS A 59 4.27 3.85 3.08
N ARG A 60 3.34 4.72 3.49
CA ARG A 60 3.47 5.47 4.75
C ARG A 60 2.91 4.70 5.93
N TYR A 61 1.84 3.95 5.69
CA TYR A 61 1.10 3.26 6.73
C TYR A 61 0.35 2.06 6.16
N SER A 62 0.19 1.03 6.98
CA SER A 62 -0.62 -0.14 6.68
C SER A 62 -1.28 -0.68 7.93
N ARG A 63 -2.50 -1.17 7.79
CA ARG A 63 -3.24 -1.88 8.82
C ARG A 63 -3.88 -3.11 8.21
N CYS A 64 -3.77 -4.25 8.88
CA CYS A 64 -4.43 -5.47 8.46
C CYS A 64 -5.81 -5.60 9.15
N PRO A 65 -6.69 -6.48 8.65
CA PRO A 65 -8.01 -6.72 9.24
C PRO A 65 -7.97 -7.14 10.71
N ASP A 66 -6.89 -7.79 11.14
CA ASP A 66 -6.63 -8.24 12.52
C ASP A 66 -6.24 -7.07 13.46
N GLY A 67 -6.16 -5.85 12.94
CA GLY A 67 -5.82 -4.64 13.70
C GLY A 67 -4.33 -4.40 13.91
N ARG A 68 -3.45 -5.25 13.36
CA ARG A 68 -2.00 -5.00 13.37
C ARG A 68 -1.66 -3.87 12.41
N GLU A 69 -0.71 -3.05 12.82
CA GLU A 69 -0.29 -1.85 12.09
C GLU A 69 1.17 -1.98 11.68
N GLY A 70 1.53 -1.36 10.57
CA GLY A 70 2.89 -1.19 10.09
C GLY A 70 3.05 0.23 9.56
N SER A 71 4.19 0.83 9.85
CA SER A 71 4.55 2.16 9.39
C SER A 71 6.04 2.18 9.05
N PHE A 72 6.49 3.26 8.41
CA PHE A 72 7.90 3.44 8.09
C PHE A 72 8.82 3.29 9.32
N GLU A 73 8.38 3.72 10.51
CA GLU A 73 9.14 3.56 11.75
C GLU A 73 9.18 2.11 12.25
N SER A 74 8.16 1.32 11.92
CA SER A 74 8.06 -0.09 12.32
C SER A 74 8.78 -1.04 11.36
N TRP A 75 8.90 -0.65 10.09
CA TRP A 75 9.68 -1.40 9.11
C TRP A 75 11.16 -1.07 9.28
N LEU A 76 12.04 -2.06 9.10
CA LEU A 76 13.50 -1.91 9.26
C LEU A 76 14.11 -1.10 8.10
N ARG A 77 13.54 0.08 7.80
CA ARG A 77 13.87 0.99 6.69
C ARG A 77 13.70 0.40 5.29
N THR A 78 13.00 -0.74 5.17
CA THR A 78 12.63 -1.29 3.87
C THR A 78 11.17 -0.97 3.60
N ASP A 79 10.95 -0.12 2.59
CA ASP A 79 9.62 0.22 2.15
C ASP A 79 8.99 -0.96 1.36
N PRO A 80 7.72 -1.32 1.63
CA PRO A 80 7.01 -2.35 0.88
C PRO A 80 6.96 -2.08 -0.64
N VAL A 81 6.89 -0.81 -1.05
CA VAL A 81 6.89 -0.38 -2.45
C VAL A 81 8.23 -0.71 -3.11
N SER A 82 9.35 -0.59 -2.39
CA SER A 82 10.68 -0.93 -2.94
C SER A 82 10.85 -2.41 -3.27
N LEU A 83 9.95 -3.29 -2.79
CA LEU A 83 9.94 -4.71 -3.15
C LEU A 83 9.12 -5.00 -4.41
N LEU A 84 8.33 -4.05 -4.90
CA LEU A 84 7.57 -4.19 -6.14
C LEU A 84 8.53 -4.13 -7.34
N SER A 85 8.27 -4.98 -8.32
CA SER A 85 8.83 -4.81 -9.66
C SER A 85 8.24 -3.58 -10.34
N ALA A 86 8.93 -3.06 -11.35
CA ALA A 86 8.44 -1.92 -12.14
C ALA A 86 7.04 -2.17 -12.74
N TRP A 87 6.73 -3.41 -13.13
CA TRP A 87 5.39 -3.77 -13.63
C TRP A 87 4.34 -3.74 -12.52
N GLU A 88 4.61 -4.33 -11.35
CA GLU A 88 3.67 -4.33 -10.22
C GLU A 88 3.40 -2.89 -9.75
N GLN A 89 4.44 -2.06 -9.66
CA GLN A 89 4.31 -0.66 -9.30
C GLN A 89 3.42 0.12 -10.29
N ALA A 90 3.67 -0.03 -11.60
CA ALA A 90 2.87 0.62 -12.64
C ALA A 90 1.39 0.20 -12.61
N GLN A 91 1.08 -1.05 -12.25
CA GLN A 91 -0.31 -1.48 -12.07
C GLN A 91 -0.98 -0.78 -10.89
N ILE A 92 -0.29 -0.67 -9.74
CA ILE A 92 -0.82 0.06 -8.59
C ILE A 92 -1.02 1.55 -8.92
N GLU A 93 -0.05 2.19 -9.57
CA GLU A 93 -0.16 3.58 -10.04
C GLU A 93 -1.38 3.78 -10.96
N ARG A 94 -1.64 2.83 -11.87
CA ARG A 94 -2.84 2.86 -12.73
C ARG A 94 -4.14 2.77 -11.91
N LEU A 95 -4.19 1.85 -10.95
CA LEU A 95 -5.33 1.70 -10.04
C LEU A 95 -5.51 2.94 -9.13
N LEU A 96 -4.44 3.65 -8.79
CA LEU A 96 -4.44 4.91 -8.03
C LEU A 96 -4.74 6.16 -8.87
N SER A 97 -4.52 6.12 -10.18
CA SER A 97 -4.83 7.21 -11.10
C SER A 97 -6.26 7.13 -11.63
N GLY A 98 -6.84 5.93 -11.65
CA GLY A 98 -8.27 5.73 -12.00
C GLY A 98 -8.47 5.74 -13.50
N ALA A 99 -7.38 5.52 -14.24
CA ALA A 99 -7.41 5.19 -15.63
C ALA A 99 -8.09 3.82 -15.76
N VAL A 100 -9.42 3.87 -15.88
CA VAL A 100 -10.21 2.85 -16.55
C VAL A 100 -9.59 2.69 -17.94
N ALA A 101 -9.20 1.46 -18.28
CA ALA A 101 -8.78 1.12 -19.63
C ALA A 101 -9.92 1.39 -20.62
#